data_AF-A0A5P2G534-F1
#
_entry.id   AF-A0A5P2G534-F1
#
_cell.length_a   1.000
_cell.length_b   1.000
_cell.length_c   1.000
_cell.angle_alpha   90.00
_cell.angle_beta   90.00
_cell.angle_gamma   90.00
#
_symmetry.space_group_name_H-M   'P 1'
#
loop_
_entity.id
_entity.type
_entity.pdbx_description
1 polymer ?
#
loop_
_entity_poly.entity_id
_entity_poly.type
_entity_poly.pdbx_seq_one_letter_code
_entity_poly.pdbx_strand_id
1 'polypeptide(L)'
;MQQDKYIKNLLEQLNSGKTLNSYFVTRKLSESILLARIWSIEENEPPTDIYLLKDKESYIGAIQEQETELYAYTTPLSRRKGCMKTALKETVLPHLLQRTPILRGTISRSLLSEKMYIAGKHLAITVGFEMLKEENGQCRLLLDGTKLQKRIFIQGENVTLSHEEKTTMKRLIHKSTLYTSIAQCMMEYREGRNSLSEDLLDVYSQMKVLYEKV
;
A
#
# COMPACT_ATOMS: atom_id res chain seq x y z
N MET A 1 -13.89 -8.87 4.60
CA MET A 1 -13.51 -9.68 5.79
C MET A 1 -12.04 -10.13 5.75
N GLN A 2 -11.50 -10.59 4.61
CA GLN A 2 -10.08 -10.95 4.49
C GLN A 2 -9.14 -9.73 4.52
N GLN A 3 -9.45 -8.66 3.77
CA GLN A 3 -8.65 -7.42 3.75
C GLN A 3 -8.65 -6.67 5.09
N ASP A 4 -9.81 -6.52 5.76
CA ASP A 4 -9.86 -5.93 7.11
C ASP A 4 -8.99 -6.71 8.11
N LYS A 5 -8.95 -8.04 8.01
CA LYS A 5 -8.12 -8.89 8.86
C LYS A 5 -6.63 -8.68 8.56
N TYR A 6 -6.28 -8.57 7.28
CA TYR A 6 -4.92 -8.25 6.84
C TYR A 6 -4.47 -6.89 7.38
N ILE A 7 -5.22 -5.81 7.10
CA ILE A 7 -4.89 -4.46 7.57
C ILE A 7 -4.83 -4.41 9.10
N LYS A 8 -5.76 -5.07 9.79
CA LYS A 8 -5.74 -5.15 11.25
C LYS A 8 -4.44 -5.80 11.76
N ASN A 9 -4.05 -6.96 11.20
CA ASN A 9 -2.85 -7.66 11.61
C ASN A 9 -1.58 -6.82 11.33
N LEU A 10 -1.52 -6.17 10.16
CA LEU A 10 -0.44 -5.25 9.81
C LEU A 10 -0.29 -4.13 10.84
N LEU A 11 -1.39 -3.48 11.24
CA LEU A 11 -1.37 -2.42 12.24
C LEU A 11 -0.93 -2.93 13.62
N GLU A 12 -1.34 -4.15 14.01
CA GLU A 12 -0.92 -4.78 15.26
C GLU A 12 0.59 -5.10 15.26
N GLN A 13 1.13 -5.60 14.16
CA GLN A 13 2.55 -5.87 13.99
C GLN A 13 3.38 -4.57 14.03
N LEU A 14 2.95 -3.55 13.28
CA LEU A 14 3.60 -2.23 13.26
C LEU A 14 3.64 -1.58 14.64
N ASN A 15 2.54 -1.65 15.40
CA ASN A 15 2.46 -1.06 16.74
C ASN A 15 3.22 -1.86 17.81
N SER A 16 3.39 -3.17 17.62
CA SER A 16 4.09 -4.03 18.60
C SER A 16 5.60 -4.10 18.38
N GLY A 17 6.13 -3.49 17.31
CA GLY A 17 7.54 -3.56 16.96
C GLY A 17 8.00 -4.99 16.60
N LYS A 18 7.05 -5.91 16.36
CA LYS A 18 7.36 -7.27 15.94
C LYS A 18 7.96 -7.27 14.54
N THR A 19 8.87 -8.21 14.29
CA THR A 19 9.47 -8.40 12.98
C THR A 19 8.37 -8.67 11.96
N LEU A 20 8.28 -7.80 10.97
CA LEU A 20 7.43 -8.00 9.81
C LEU A 20 8.18 -8.90 8.83
N ASN A 21 7.52 -9.94 8.30
CA ASN A 21 8.03 -10.70 7.14
C ASN A 21 7.83 -9.90 5.84
N SER A 22 8.02 -8.59 5.92
CA SER A 22 7.86 -7.66 4.82
C SER A 22 8.89 -6.54 4.92
N TYR A 23 9.35 -6.11 3.76
CA TYR A 23 10.09 -4.85 3.65
C TYR A 23 9.09 -3.72 3.45
N PHE A 24 9.27 -2.62 4.16
CA PHE A 24 8.45 -1.43 4.00
C PHE A 24 9.32 -0.19 3.84
N VAL A 25 8.92 0.69 2.93
CA VAL A 25 9.47 2.03 2.80
C VAL A 25 8.31 3.00 2.97
N THR A 26 8.49 4.02 3.81
CA THR A 26 7.46 5.01 4.08
C THR A 26 7.85 6.39 3.57
N ARG A 27 6.83 7.18 3.24
CA ARG A 27 6.94 8.58 2.89
C ARG A 27 5.86 9.36 3.61
N LYS A 28 6.23 10.41 4.31
CA LYS A 28 5.26 11.26 5.02
C LYS A 28 4.47 12.10 4.02
N LEU A 29 3.14 12.04 4.10
CA LEU A 29 2.23 12.88 3.30
C LEU A 29 1.62 14.00 4.13
N SER A 30 1.41 13.78 5.42
CA SER A 30 1.04 14.79 6.43
C SER A 30 1.48 14.32 7.82
N GLU A 31 1.28 15.14 8.86
CA GLU A 31 1.59 14.78 10.25
C GLU A 31 0.97 13.45 10.71
N SER A 32 -0.22 13.11 10.18
CA SER A 32 -0.97 11.92 10.58
C SER A 32 -1.02 10.83 9.50
N ILE A 33 -0.38 11.04 8.34
CA ILE A 33 -0.48 10.11 7.20
C ILE A 33 0.90 9.80 6.61
N LEU A 34 1.22 8.51 6.59
CA LEU A 34 2.36 7.97 5.86
C LEU A 34 1.87 7.15 4.67
N LEU A 35 2.46 7.33 3.50
CA LEU A 35 2.36 6.38 2.40
C LEU A 35 3.44 5.33 2.56
N ALA A 36 3.06 4.07 2.71
CA ALA A 36 3.98 2.95 2.77
C ALA A 36 3.88 2.11 1.50
N ARG A 37 5.03 1.65 1.01
CA ARG A 37 5.11 0.59 0.01
C ARG A 37 5.63 -0.67 0.69
N ILE A 38 4.90 -1.78 0.54
CA ILE A 38 5.16 -3.03 1.26
C ILE A 38 5.45 -4.14 0.25
N TRP A 39 6.54 -4.89 0.47
CA TRP A 39 6.89 -6.11 -0.26
C TRP A 39 6.72 -7.33 0.65
N SER A 40 5.94 -8.33 0.21
CA SER A 40 5.88 -9.65 0.85
C SER A 40 7.15 -10.43 0.48
N ILE A 41 7.92 -10.88 1.48
CA ILE A 41 9.17 -11.62 1.24
C ILE A 41 8.87 -13.06 0.77
N GLU A 42 7.75 -13.63 1.19
CA GLU A 42 7.43 -15.05 0.97
C GLU A 42 6.70 -15.31 -0.34
N GLU A 43 5.89 -14.34 -0.81
CA GLU A 43 4.92 -14.60 -1.90
C GLU A 43 5.38 -14.10 -3.27
N ASN A 44 6.53 -13.42 -3.35
CA ASN A 44 7.05 -12.76 -4.56
C ASN A 44 5.98 -11.90 -5.29
N GLU A 45 5.07 -11.32 -4.51
CA GLU A 45 3.99 -10.48 -5.01
C GLU A 45 4.51 -9.06 -5.33
N PRO A 46 3.89 -8.38 -6.31
CA PRO A 46 4.20 -6.98 -6.57
C PRO A 46 3.95 -6.15 -5.31
N PRO A 47 4.78 -5.12 -5.05
CA PRO A 47 4.60 -4.30 -3.87
C PRO A 47 3.27 -3.57 -3.90
N THR A 48 2.67 -3.44 -2.73
CA THR A 48 1.40 -2.73 -2.59
C THR A 48 1.59 -1.42 -1.83
N ASP A 49 0.93 -0.37 -2.30
CA ASP A 49 0.86 0.93 -1.64
C ASP A 49 -0.27 0.94 -0.60
N ILE A 50 0.03 1.40 0.60
CA ILE A 50 -0.94 1.55 1.69
C ILE A 50 -0.72 2.87 2.43
N TYR A 51 -1.79 3.61 2.70
CA TYR A 51 -1.77 4.81 3.52
C TYR A 51 -1.96 4.40 4.97
N LEU A 52 -0.97 4.66 5.81
CA LEU A 52 -1.01 4.41 7.24
C LEU A 52 -1.43 5.69 7.98
N LEU A 53 -2.46 5.57 8.82
CA LEU A 53 -2.93 6.65 9.68
C LEU A 53 -2.25 6.54 11.04
N LYS A 54 -1.57 7.60 11.44
CA LYS A 54 -0.85 7.70 12.72
C LYS A 54 -1.54 8.70 13.66
N ASP A 55 -1.62 8.34 14.92
CA ASP A 55 -1.92 9.24 16.03
C ASP A 55 -0.74 9.17 17.01
N LYS A 56 0.06 10.24 17.05
CA LYS A 56 1.37 10.28 17.72
C LYS A 56 2.29 9.15 17.23
N GLU A 57 2.59 8.18 18.09
CA GLU A 57 3.43 7.02 17.77
C GLU A 57 2.64 5.78 17.35
N SER A 58 1.31 5.81 17.42
CA SER A 58 0.48 4.63 17.14
C SER A 58 -0.17 4.68 15.77
N TYR A 59 -0.12 3.57 15.05
CA TYR A 59 -0.89 3.34 13.84
C TYR A 59 -2.33 2.99 14.19
N ILE A 60 -3.28 3.86 13.82
CA ILE A 60 -4.69 3.76 14.21
C ILE A 60 -5.62 3.35 13.07
N GLY A 61 -5.11 3.28 11.84
CA GLY A 61 -5.88 2.87 10.68
C GLY A 61 -5.02 2.77 9.43
N ALA A 62 -5.60 2.25 8.37
CA ALA A 62 -4.98 2.29 7.06
C ALA A 62 -6.02 2.34 5.93
N ILE A 63 -5.58 2.81 4.77
CA ILE A 63 -6.34 2.83 3.53
C ILE A 63 -5.48 2.18 2.44
N GLN A 64 -6.01 1.21 1.71
CA GLN A 64 -5.33 0.51 0.64
C GLN A 64 -6.16 0.63 -0.63
N GLU A 65 -5.52 0.93 -1.76
CA GLU A 65 -6.13 0.85 -3.09
C GLU A 65 -5.71 -0.47 -3.73
N GLN A 66 -6.69 -1.30 -4.10
CA GLN A 66 -6.45 -2.55 -4.83
C GLN A 66 -7.43 -2.62 -6.00
N GLU A 67 -6.91 -2.81 -7.22
CA GLU A 67 -7.73 -3.00 -8.43
C GLU A 67 -8.88 -1.99 -8.59
N THR A 68 -8.62 -0.72 -8.25
CA THR A 68 -9.58 0.42 -8.25
C THR A 68 -10.57 0.47 -7.09
N GLU A 69 -10.51 -0.45 -6.13
CA GLU A 69 -11.29 -0.41 -4.90
C GLU A 69 -10.47 0.15 -3.73
N LEU A 70 -11.14 0.94 -2.89
CA LEU A 70 -10.55 1.48 -1.67
C LEU A 70 -11.02 0.71 -0.45
N TYR A 71 -10.06 0.10 0.24
CA TYR A 71 -10.25 -0.59 1.51
C TYR A 71 -9.78 0.32 2.63
N ALA A 72 -10.65 0.61 3.60
CA ALA A 72 -10.33 1.49 4.71
C ALA A 72 -10.67 0.82 6.04
N TYR A 73 -9.71 0.81 6.95
CA TYR A 73 -9.88 0.24 8.28
C TYR A 73 -9.40 1.21 9.36
N THR A 74 -10.11 1.24 10.50
CA THR A 74 -9.73 2.00 11.69
C THR A 74 -9.88 1.10 12.91
N THR A 75 -8.88 1.13 13.79
CA THR A 75 -8.88 0.36 15.04
C THR A 75 -10.09 0.73 15.89
N PRO A 76 -10.69 -0.21 16.66
CA PRO A 76 -11.90 0.05 17.43
C PRO A 76 -11.82 1.27 18.35
N LEU A 77 -10.67 1.49 19.00
CA LEU A 77 -10.43 2.60 19.93
C LEU A 77 -10.37 3.98 19.25
N SER A 78 -10.18 4.03 17.94
CA SER A 78 -10.08 5.27 17.16
C SER A 78 -11.29 5.52 16.25
N ARG A 79 -12.30 4.64 16.31
CA ARG A 79 -13.56 4.84 15.58
C ARG A 79 -14.36 6.01 16.14
N ARG A 80 -15.20 6.62 15.29
CA ARG A 80 -16.09 7.75 15.62
C ARG A 80 -15.39 9.04 16.05
N LYS A 81 -14.05 9.11 16.00
CA LYS A 81 -13.27 10.33 16.25
C LYS A 81 -13.05 11.19 15.00
N GLY A 82 -13.59 10.79 13.86
CA GLY A 82 -13.43 11.50 12.58
C GLY A 82 -12.09 11.28 11.87
N CYS A 83 -11.12 10.58 12.48
CA CYS A 83 -9.76 10.40 11.93
C CYS A 83 -9.75 9.90 10.48
N MET A 84 -10.53 8.87 10.17
CA MET A 84 -10.63 8.31 8.80
C MET A 84 -11.24 9.31 7.80
N LYS A 85 -12.26 10.08 8.22
CA LYS A 85 -12.88 11.11 7.39
C LYS A 85 -11.88 12.21 7.06
N THR A 86 -11.15 12.70 8.07
CA THR A 86 -10.11 13.71 7.92
C THR A 86 -9.01 13.21 7.00
N ALA A 87 -8.47 12.01 7.26
CA ALA A 87 -7.44 11.38 6.45
C ALA A 87 -7.82 11.27 4.96
N LEU A 88 -9.02 10.76 4.68
CA LEU A 88 -9.53 10.63 3.31
C LEU A 88 -9.67 11.98 2.64
N LYS A 89 -10.34 12.94 3.30
CA LYS A 89 -10.69 14.23 2.68
C LYS A 89 -9.48 15.15 2.47
N GLU A 90 -8.56 15.19 3.43
CA GLU A 90 -7.48 16.18 3.46
C GLU A 90 -6.20 15.70 2.79
N THR A 91 -5.90 14.39 2.85
CA THR A 91 -4.62 13.86 2.37
C THR A 91 -4.79 12.76 1.33
N VAL A 92 -5.51 11.68 1.67
CA VAL A 92 -5.47 10.45 0.87
C VAL A 92 -6.19 10.59 -0.47
N LEU A 93 -7.43 11.08 -0.51
CA LEU A 93 -8.13 11.28 -1.78
C LEU A 93 -7.47 12.37 -2.63
N PRO A 94 -7.07 13.55 -2.10
CA PRO A 94 -6.30 14.52 -2.88
C PRO A 94 -4.99 13.96 -3.45
N HIS A 95 -4.29 13.08 -2.73
CA HIS A 95 -3.11 12.38 -3.24
C HIS A 95 -3.46 11.37 -4.34
N LEU A 96 -4.45 10.51 -4.11
CA LEU A 96 -4.91 9.51 -5.09
C LEU A 96 -5.41 10.15 -6.40
N LEU A 97 -6.16 11.25 -6.30
CA LEU A 97 -6.76 11.92 -7.45
C LEU A 97 -5.74 12.62 -8.36
N GLN A 98 -4.50 12.79 -7.90
CA GLN A 98 -3.42 13.30 -8.76
C GLN A 98 -2.97 12.25 -9.80
N ARG A 99 -3.03 10.96 -9.45
CA ARG A 99 -2.69 9.85 -10.36
C ARG A 99 -3.92 9.33 -11.11
N THR A 100 -5.05 9.22 -10.41
CA THR A 100 -6.27 8.62 -10.93
C THR A 100 -7.41 9.61 -10.75
N PRO A 101 -7.77 10.41 -11.77
CA PRO A 101 -8.73 11.50 -11.62
C PRO A 101 -10.15 11.03 -11.30
N ILE A 102 -10.45 9.75 -11.49
CA ILE A 102 -11.75 9.12 -11.23
C ILE A 102 -11.53 7.88 -10.35
N LEU A 103 -12.14 7.86 -9.17
CA LEU A 103 -12.10 6.71 -8.27
C LEU A 103 -13.49 6.07 -8.20
N ARG A 104 -13.52 4.74 -8.19
CA ARG A 104 -14.74 3.96 -7.99
C ARG A 104 -14.69 3.29 -6.63
N GLY A 105 -15.85 3.08 -6.03
CA GLY A 105 -15.95 2.39 -4.76
C GLY A 105 -17.18 1.50 -4.74
N THR A 106 -17.05 0.34 -4.09
CA THR A 106 -18.17 -0.56 -3.85
C THR A 106 -18.27 -0.80 -2.34
N ILE A 107 -19.45 -0.57 -1.77
CA ILE A 107 -19.74 -0.95 -0.40
C ILE A 107 -20.76 -2.07 -0.45
N SER A 108 -20.35 -3.28 -0.04
CA SER A 108 -21.22 -4.45 -0.02
C SER A 108 -21.76 -4.73 1.38
N ARG A 109 -23.09 -4.79 1.52
CA ARG A 109 -23.80 -5.13 2.76
C ARG A 109 -23.55 -6.57 3.18
N SER A 110 -23.31 -7.49 2.24
CA SER A 110 -23.04 -8.91 2.57
C SER A 110 -21.68 -9.12 3.26
N LEU A 111 -20.76 -8.18 3.10
CA LEU A 111 -19.40 -8.27 3.66
C LEU A 111 -19.25 -7.49 4.98
N LEU A 112 -20.27 -6.75 5.39
CA LEU A 112 -20.23 -5.81 6.50
C LEU A 112 -21.41 -6.02 7.44
N SER A 113 -21.22 -5.71 8.72
CA SER A 113 -22.37 -5.55 9.62
C SER A 113 -23.22 -4.35 9.17
N GLU A 114 -24.52 -4.37 9.49
CA GLU A 114 -25.44 -3.28 9.14
C GLU A 114 -24.91 -1.89 9.56
N LYS A 115 -24.38 -1.80 10.78
CA LYS A 115 -23.80 -0.57 11.31
C LYS A 115 -22.59 -0.10 10.51
N MET A 116 -21.76 -1.02 10.03
CA MET A 116 -20.59 -0.70 9.20
C MET A 116 -20.99 -0.34 7.77
N TYR A 117 -22.01 -0.98 7.21
CA TYR A 117 -22.57 -0.64 5.90
C TYR A 117 -23.07 0.82 5.89
N ILE A 118 -23.90 1.19 6.86
CA ILE A 118 -24.43 2.56 7.00
C ILE A 118 -23.29 3.56 7.23
N ALA A 119 -22.36 3.26 8.13
CA ALA A 119 -21.23 4.15 8.43
C ALA A 119 -20.32 4.35 7.21
N GLY A 120 -20.04 3.29 6.46
CA GLY A 120 -19.24 3.35 5.23
C GLY A 120 -19.92 4.21 4.16
N LYS A 121 -21.22 4.02 3.92
CA LYS A 121 -21.99 4.86 2.99
C LYS A 121 -21.94 6.33 3.39
N HIS A 122 -22.21 6.63 4.65
CA HIS A 122 -22.18 8.00 5.15
C HIS A 122 -20.79 8.62 5.01
N LEU A 123 -19.74 7.87 5.32
CA LEU A 123 -18.35 8.30 5.14
C LEU A 123 -18.06 8.63 3.67
N ALA A 124 -18.39 7.72 2.74
CA ALA A 124 -18.14 7.90 1.33
C ALA A 124 -18.81 9.17 0.77
N ILE A 125 -20.09 9.36 1.05
CA ILE A 125 -20.83 10.57 0.64
C ILE A 125 -20.17 11.83 1.24
N THR A 126 -19.80 11.77 2.53
CA THR A 126 -19.20 12.91 3.24
C THR A 126 -17.84 13.33 2.68
N VAL A 127 -17.07 12.38 2.16
CA VAL A 127 -15.76 12.67 1.55
C VAL A 127 -15.86 13.00 0.05
N GLY A 128 -17.08 13.01 -0.51
CA GLY A 128 -17.38 13.53 -1.84
C GLY A 128 -17.76 12.49 -2.89
N PHE A 129 -17.94 11.22 -2.54
CA PHE A 129 -18.43 10.24 -3.51
C PHE A 129 -19.91 10.46 -3.84
N GLU A 130 -20.23 10.39 -5.13
CA GLU A 130 -21.58 10.34 -5.67
C GLU A 130 -22.06 8.88 -5.72
N MET A 131 -23.30 8.62 -5.30
CA MET A 131 -23.90 7.29 -5.42
C MET A 131 -24.43 7.10 -6.84
N LEU A 132 -23.88 6.10 -7.54
CA LEU A 132 -24.32 5.76 -8.89
C LEU A 132 -25.51 4.80 -8.88
N LYS A 133 -25.45 3.79 -8.01
CA LYS A 133 -26.45 2.71 -7.96
C LYS A 133 -26.45 2.03 -6.59
N GLU A 134 -27.62 1.62 -6.11
CA GLU A 134 -27.76 0.72 -4.96
C GLU A 134 -28.71 -0.42 -5.33
N GLU A 135 -28.17 -1.64 -5.45
CA GLU A 135 -28.94 -2.84 -5.79
C GLU A 135 -28.40 -4.06 -5.04
N ASN A 136 -29.27 -4.98 -4.65
CA ASN A 136 -28.89 -6.24 -3.99
C ASN A 136 -27.96 -6.06 -2.77
N GLY A 137 -28.09 -4.93 -2.06
CA GLY A 137 -27.22 -4.60 -0.93
C GLY A 137 -25.80 -4.18 -1.32
N GLN A 138 -25.55 -3.83 -2.58
CA GLN A 138 -24.29 -3.24 -3.04
C GLN A 138 -24.50 -1.78 -3.43
N CYS A 139 -23.72 -0.89 -2.84
CA CYS A 139 -23.71 0.54 -3.12
C CYS A 139 -22.48 0.87 -3.98
N ARG A 140 -22.70 1.23 -5.25
CA ARG A 140 -21.65 1.66 -6.19
C ARG A 140 -21.50 3.18 -6.14
N LEU A 141 -20.26 3.62 -5.99
CA LEU A 141 -19.88 4.99 -5.72
C LEU A 141 -18.83 5.47 -6.73
N LEU A 142 -18.87 6.76 -7.04
CA LEU A 142 -17.91 7.42 -7.92
C LEU A 142 -17.41 8.70 -7.28
N LEU A 143 -16.11 8.92 -7.30
CA LEU A 143 -15.50 10.20 -6.98
C LEU A 143 -14.79 10.72 -8.22
N ASP A 144 -15.29 11.82 -8.76
CA ASP A 144 -14.67 12.51 -9.88
C ASP A 144 -13.88 13.71 -9.36
N GLY A 145 -12.56 13.57 -9.33
CA GLY A 145 -11.65 14.60 -8.88
C GLY A 145 -11.66 15.85 -9.76
N THR A 146 -12.17 15.79 -11.00
CA THR A 146 -12.28 16.98 -11.87
C THR A 146 -13.37 17.94 -11.42
N LYS A 147 -14.41 17.43 -10.74
CA LYS A 147 -15.50 18.23 -10.19
C LYS A 147 -15.16 18.87 -8.84
N LEU A 148 -14.06 18.47 -8.20
CA LEU A 148 -13.65 19.02 -6.92
C LEU A 148 -13.09 20.44 -7.11
N GLN A 149 -13.81 21.44 -6.61
CA GLN A 149 -13.51 22.88 -6.78
C GLN A 149 -12.11 23.31 -6.29
N LYS A 150 -11.46 22.53 -5.42
CA LYS A 150 -10.09 22.77 -4.94
C LYS A 150 -9.32 21.46 -4.90
N ARG A 151 -8.50 21.20 -5.92
CA ARG A 151 -7.52 20.11 -5.88
C ARG A 151 -6.34 20.54 -5.01
N ILE A 152 -6.23 19.96 -3.83
CA ILE A 152 -5.05 20.14 -2.98
C ILE A 152 -3.96 19.22 -3.54
N PHE A 153 -2.81 19.80 -3.87
CA PHE A 153 -1.65 19.03 -4.30
C PHE A 153 -0.86 18.55 -3.08
N ILE A 154 -0.79 17.23 -2.90
CA ILE A 154 -0.05 16.55 -1.85
C ILE A 154 1.22 15.96 -2.47
N GLN A 155 2.35 16.64 -2.29
CA GLN A 155 3.63 16.16 -2.83
C GLN A 155 4.27 15.06 -1.98
N GLY A 156 4.05 15.12 -0.65
CA GLY A 156 4.80 14.35 0.34
C GLY A 156 6.19 14.94 0.63
N GLU A 157 6.74 14.60 1.79
CA GLU A 157 8.05 15.08 2.22
C GLU A 157 9.16 14.19 1.63
N ASN A 158 10.18 14.83 1.06
CA ASN A 158 11.40 14.15 0.64
C ASN A 158 12.39 14.16 1.79
N VAL A 159 12.82 12.98 2.22
CA VAL A 159 13.77 12.81 3.32
C VAL A 159 15.04 12.17 2.75
N THR A 160 16.19 12.69 3.16
CA THR A 160 17.47 12.06 2.81
C THR A 160 17.65 10.77 3.58
N LEU A 161 18.10 9.71 2.91
CA LEU A 161 18.43 8.45 3.55
C LEU A 161 19.50 8.66 4.65
N SER A 162 19.22 8.13 5.83
CA SER A 162 20.14 8.06 6.96
C SER A 162 21.36 7.19 6.63
N HIS A 163 22.41 7.31 7.44
CA HIS A 163 23.61 6.49 7.29
C HIS A 163 23.30 4.99 7.46
N GLU A 164 22.41 4.65 8.40
CA GLU A 164 21.98 3.27 8.65
C GLU A 164 21.20 2.70 7.46
N GLU A 165 20.28 3.47 6.87
CA GLU A 165 19.53 3.06 5.67
C GLU A 165 20.47 2.86 4.48
N LYS A 166 21.40 3.79 4.24
CA LYS A 166 22.43 3.66 3.19
C LYS A 166 23.29 2.41 3.38
N THR A 167 23.68 2.13 4.63
CA THR A 167 24.48 0.93 4.96
C THR A 167 23.67 -0.35 4.75
N THR A 168 22.39 -0.33 5.13
CA THR A 168 21.49 -1.45 4.88
C THR A 168 21.28 -1.69 3.39
N MET A 169 21.07 -0.65 2.59
CA MET A 169 20.98 -0.75 1.13
C MET A 169 22.24 -1.36 0.52
N LYS A 170 23.44 -0.89 0.90
CA LYS A 170 24.71 -1.47 0.42
C LYS A 170 24.81 -2.95 0.73
N ARG A 171 24.44 -3.35 1.95
CA ARG A 171 24.44 -4.76 2.37
C ARG A 171 23.46 -5.61 1.56
N LEU A 172 22.27 -5.09 1.25
CA LEU A 172 21.28 -5.78 0.42
C LEU A 172 21.80 -5.98 -1.01
N ILE A 173 22.39 -4.95 -1.62
CA ILE A 173 23.01 -5.03 -2.96
C ILE A 173 24.16 -6.04 -2.98
N HIS A 174 25.04 -6.04 -1.98
CA HIS A 174 26.10 -7.05 -1.91
C HIS A 174 25.56 -8.47 -1.76
N LYS A 175 24.51 -8.68 -0.95
CA LYS A 175 23.86 -9.99 -0.83
C LYS A 175 23.26 -10.46 -2.16
N SER A 176 22.59 -9.58 -2.91
CA SER A 176 22.04 -9.97 -4.22
C SER A 176 23.14 -10.36 -5.20
N THR A 177 24.27 -9.63 -5.22
CA THR A 177 25.43 -10.01 -6.03
C THR A 177 25.97 -11.39 -5.64
N LEU A 178 26.15 -11.64 -4.34
CA LEU A 178 26.62 -12.94 -3.85
C LEU A 178 25.68 -14.09 -4.24
N TYR A 179 24.36 -13.93 -4.04
CA TYR A 179 23.40 -14.96 -4.41
C TYR A 179 23.37 -15.23 -5.92
N THR A 180 23.56 -14.19 -6.74
CA THR A 180 23.68 -14.35 -8.20
C THR A 180 24.94 -15.16 -8.56
N SER A 181 26.07 -14.88 -7.92
CA SER A 181 27.31 -15.65 -8.11
C SER A 181 27.19 -17.11 -7.68
N ILE A 182 26.49 -17.38 -6.57
CA ILE A 182 26.23 -18.75 -6.12
C ILE A 182 25.35 -19.49 -7.13
N ALA A 183 24.29 -18.86 -7.65
CA ALA A 183 23.42 -19.46 -8.65
C ALA A 183 24.21 -19.81 -9.94
N GLN A 184 25.05 -18.90 -10.43
CA GLN A 184 25.93 -19.14 -11.57
C GLN A 184 26.90 -20.32 -11.31
N CYS A 185 27.56 -20.34 -10.15
CA CYS A 185 28.47 -21.42 -9.78
C CYS A 185 27.75 -22.78 -9.71
N MET A 186 26.54 -22.82 -9.15
CA MET A 186 25.72 -24.02 -9.12
C MET A 186 25.41 -24.54 -10.53
N MET A 187 25.12 -23.65 -11.47
CA MET A 187 24.89 -24.03 -12.86
C MET A 187 26.15 -24.61 -13.53
N GLU A 188 27.28 -23.92 -13.37
CA GLU A 188 28.56 -24.35 -13.95
C GLU A 188 28.99 -25.72 -13.40
N TYR A 189 28.91 -25.89 -12.08
CA TYR A 189 29.42 -27.09 -11.41
C TYR A 189 28.46 -28.28 -11.49
N ARG A 190 27.14 -28.05 -11.49
CA ARG A 190 26.15 -29.14 -11.49
C ARG A 190 25.62 -29.49 -12.87
N GLU A 191 25.49 -28.51 -13.76
CA GLU A 191 24.96 -28.72 -15.11
C GLU A 191 26.03 -28.64 -16.20
N GLY A 192 27.26 -28.19 -15.87
CA GLY A 192 28.32 -28.00 -16.87
C GLY A 192 28.01 -26.87 -17.87
N ARG A 193 27.08 -25.98 -17.53
CA ARG A 193 26.61 -24.88 -18.39
C ARG A 193 27.18 -23.56 -17.92
N ASN A 194 27.73 -22.77 -18.85
CA ASN A 194 28.21 -21.41 -18.58
C ASN A 194 27.13 -20.35 -18.84
N SER A 195 26.03 -20.72 -19.49
CA SER A 195 24.88 -19.85 -19.77
C SER A 195 23.72 -20.17 -18.84
N LEU A 196 23.03 -19.13 -18.35
CA LEU A 196 21.78 -19.25 -17.61
C LEU A 196 20.75 -20.09 -18.40
N SER A 197 19.96 -20.92 -17.72
CA SER A 197 18.87 -21.70 -18.31
C SER A 197 17.77 -20.73 -18.73
N GLU A 198 16.87 -21.14 -19.63
CA GLU A 198 15.73 -20.29 -20.04
C GLU A 198 14.93 -19.79 -18.82
N ASP A 199 14.70 -20.66 -17.84
CA ASP A 199 14.00 -20.32 -16.59
C ASP A 199 14.73 -19.25 -15.76
N LEU A 200 16.08 -19.26 -15.75
CA LEU A 200 16.89 -18.29 -15.01
C LEU A 200 17.19 -17.01 -15.82
N LEU A 201 17.15 -17.10 -17.15
CA LEU A 201 17.25 -15.95 -18.05
C LEU A 201 16.07 -15.00 -17.87
N ASP A 202 14.85 -15.53 -17.63
CA ASP A 202 13.69 -14.70 -17.31
C ASP A 202 13.94 -13.87 -16.03
N VAL A 203 14.39 -14.51 -14.95
CA VAL A 203 14.73 -13.83 -13.69
C VAL A 203 15.84 -12.79 -13.89
N TYR A 204 16.89 -13.12 -14.64
CA TYR A 204 17.97 -12.18 -14.95
C TYR A 204 17.48 -10.99 -15.78
N SER A 205 16.59 -11.22 -16.75
CA SER A 205 16.02 -10.15 -17.57
C SER A 205 15.20 -9.17 -16.72
N GLN A 206 14.44 -9.68 -15.75
CA GLN A 206 13.70 -8.86 -14.78
C GLN A 206 14.65 -8.05 -13.90
N MET A 207 15.76 -8.63 -13.43
CA MET A 207 16.79 -7.90 -12.69
C MET A 207 17.46 -6.82 -13.53
N LYS A 208 17.77 -7.10 -14.81
CA LYS A 208 18.42 -6.15 -15.72
C LYS A 208 17.54 -4.90 -15.95
N VAL A 209 16.24 -5.09 -16.16
CA VAL A 209 15.28 -3.98 -16.29
C VAL A 209 15.23 -3.12 -15.03
N LEU A 210 15.44 -3.69 -13.85
CA LEU A 210 15.51 -2.94 -12.60
C LEU A 210 16.82 -2.15 -12.48
N TYR A 211 17.95 -2.72 -12.92
CA TYR A 211 19.25 -2.03 -12.94
C TYR A 211 19.29 -0.82 -13.87
N GLU A 212 18.61 -0.88 -15.02
CA GLU A 212 18.58 0.23 -16.00
C GLU A 212 17.68 1.41 -15.55
N LYS A 213 16.89 1.25 -14.49
CA LYS A 213 16.03 2.30 -13.92
C LYS A 213 16.67 3.11 -12.78
N VAL A 214 17.89 2.74 -12.37
CA VAL A 214 18.67 3.40 -11.29
C VAL A 214 19.73 4.29 -11.92
#